data_AF-N8NWU7-F1
#
_entry.id   AF-N8NWU7-F1
#
_cell.length_a   1.000
_cell.length_b   1.000
_cell.length_c   1.000
_cell.angle_alpha   90.00
_cell.angle_beta   90.00
_cell.angle_gamma   90.00
#
_symmetry.space_group_name_H-M   'P 1'
#
loop_
_entity.id
_entity.type
_entity.pdbx_description
1 polymer ?
#
loop_
_entity_poly.entity_id
_entity_poly.type
_entity_poly.pdbx_seq_one_letter_code
_entity_poly.pdbx_strand_id
1 'polypeptide(L)'
;MQLSELLRRFRVQANDKVEPYFNEDEDVKAWLNDAVEEACIRGRLVHESQNSDVCKIAVTSGNSHYVLHEALYEITNLRFDPDSSRTCRHPELVSEEYLDRCYYENWRELTGRPMYAVQSDTALRLVPMPDEDGELKIEGYRTPLLPMVDDTDAPVDLHKAHHPHLIEWALHKAFSVPDTEFFDPNRAQIAEGKFIDYFGERPDSDLRRITREDVPQHVEPFFP
;
A
#
# COMPACT_ATOMS: atom_id res chain seq x y z
N MET A 1 -2.33 -21.06 4.35
CA MET A 1 -1.65 -21.45 5.60
C MET A 1 -2.16 -20.57 6.71
N GLN A 2 -2.33 -21.12 7.91
CA GLN A 2 -2.65 -20.36 9.13
C GLN A 2 -1.37 -19.90 9.84
N LEU A 3 -1.47 -18.99 10.80
CA LEU A 3 -0.36 -18.42 11.56
C LEU A 3 0.46 -19.50 12.26
N SER A 4 -0.20 -20.45 12.93
CA SER A 4 0.47 -21.61 13.55
C SER A 4 1.28 -22.45 12.56
N GLU A 5 0.81 -22.59 11.32
CA GLU A 5 1.53 -23.30 10.26
C GLU A 5 2.75 -22.50 9.78
N LEU A 6 2.61 -21.17 9.66
CA LEU A 6 3.71 -20.27 9.31
C LEU A 6 4.80 -20.28 10.39
N LEU A 7 4.42 -20.14 11.66
CA LEU A 7 5.31 -20.24 12.83
C LEU A 7 6.07 -21.57 12.82
N ARG A 8 5.35 -22.69 12.69
CA ARG A 8 5.98 -24.01 12.64
C ARG A 8 7.01 -24.12 11.51
N ARG A 9 6.70 -23.61 10.31
CA ARG A 9 7.63 -23.65 9.18
C ARG A 9 8.83 -22.73 9.39
N PHE A 10 8.63 -21.54 9.97
CA PHE A 10 9.71 -20.66 10.37
C PHE A 10 10.67 -21.40 11.30
N ARG A 11 10.18 -21.97 12.41
CA ARG A 11 10.98 -22.72 13.40
C ARG A 11 11.81 -23.83 12.75
N VAL A 12 11.22 -24.56 11.80
CA VAL A 12 11.93 -25.62 11.07
C VAL A 12 13.08 -25.08 10.21
N GLN A 13 12.87 -23.98 9.50
CA GLN A 13 13.86 -23.37 8.60
C GLN A 13 14.94 -22.57 9.35
N ALA A 14 14.53 -21.91 10.43
CA ALA A 14 15.38 -21.26 11.42
C ALA A 14 16.31 -22.26 12.13
N ASN A 15 15.91 -23.53 12.19
CA ASN A 15 16.47 -24.56 13.06
C ASN A 15 16.34 -24.25 14.56
N ASP A 16 15.27 -23.53 14.91
CA ASP A 16 14.90 -23.15 16.26
C ASP A 16 13.73 -24.04 16.72
N LYS A 17 14.05 -25.26 17.17
CA LYS A 17 13.07 -26.35 17.37
C LYS A 17 12.95 -26.82 18.81
N VAL A 18 13.81 -26.36 19.70
CA VAL A 18 13.92 -26.85 21.08
C VAL A 18 13.71 -25.68 22.02
N GLU A 19 12.93 -25.89 23.08
CA GLU A 19 12.72 -24.89 24.12
C GLU A 19 13.93 -24.82 25.08
N PRO A 20 14.28 -23.61 25.58
CA PRO A 20 13.73 -22.32 25.20
C PRO A 20 14.14 -21.93 23.77
N TYR A 21 13.19 -21.36 23.01
CA TYR A 21 13.47 -20.92 21.64
C TYR A 21 14.41 -19.71 21.62
N PHE A 22 15.13 -19.54 20.50
CA PHE A 22 16.00 -18.37 20.31
C PHE A 22 15.21 -17.10 20.05
N ASN A 23 14.09 -17.20 19.33
CA ASN A 23 13.20 -16.08 19.05
C ASN A 23 11.87 -16.33 19.74
N GLU A 24 11.25 -15.36 20.38
CA GLU A 24 9.93 -15.54 21.00
C GLU A 24 8.84 -15.67 19.91
N ASP A 25 7.75 -16.38 20.21
CA ASP A 25 6.66 -16.53 19.22
C ASP A 25 6.07 -15.17 18.82
N GLU A 26 5.98 -14.23 19.76
CA GLU A 26 5.47 -12.87 19.50
C GLU A 26 6.34 -12.08 18.52
N ASP A 27 7.68 -12.21 18.60
CA ASP A 27 8.59 -11.56 17.64
C ASP A 27 8.42 -12.14 16.24
N VAL A 28 8.30 -13.47 16.14
CA VAL A 28 8.10 -14.14 14.84
C VAL A 28 6.75 -13.77 14.24
N LYS A 29 5.68 -13.67 15.06
CA LYS A 29 4.37 -13.20 14.61
C LYS A 29 4.45 -11.77 14.06
N ALA A 30 5.16 -10.87 14.76
CA ALA A 30 5.37 -9.50 14.29
C ALA A 30 6.09 -9.49 12.92
N TRP A 31 7.17 -10.25 12.76
CA TRP A 31 7.87 -10.32 11.47
C TRP A 31 7.05 -10.95 10.36
N LEU A 32 6.15 -11.88 10.68
CA LEU A 32 5.21 -12.44 9.70
C LEU A 32 4.15 -11.42 9.28
N ASN A 33 3.66 -10.58 10.20
CA ASN A 33 2.76 -9.47 9.85
C ASN A 33 3.48 -8.44 8.97
N ASP A 34 4.71 -8.05 9.33
CA ASP A 34 5.57 -7.20 8.48
C ASP A 34 5.73 -7.81 7.08
N ALA A 35 5.93 -9.13 6.99
CA ALA A 35 6.09 -9.83 5.71
C ALA A 35 4.85 -9.69 4.82
N VAL A 36 3.65 -9.74 5.40
CA VAL A 36 2.39 -9.57 4.66
C VAL A 36 2.30 -8.14 4.13
N GLU A 37 2.60 -7.14 4.96
CA GLU A 37 2.61 -5.73 4.53
C GLU A 37 3.61 -5.49 3.39
N GLU A 38 4.85 -5.96 3.55
CA GLU A 38 5.88 -5.86 2.51
C GLU A 38 5.46 -6.56 1.21
N ALA A 39 4.87 -7.74 1.32
CA ALA A 39 4.38 -8.49 0.16
C ALA A 39 3.26 -7.72 -0.57
N CYS A 40 2.31 -7.14 0.17
CA CYS A 40 1.24 -6.31 -0.39
C CYS A 40 1.80 -5.11 -1.15
N ILE A 41 2.74 -4.38 -0.54
CA ILE A 41 3.33 -3.16 -1.13
C ILE A 41 4.14 -3.48 -2.38
N ARG A 42 5.08 -4.45 -2.27
CA ARG A 42 6.01 -4.80 -3.36
C ARG A 42 5.29 -5.42 -4.54
N GLY A 43 4.37 -6.35 -4.25
CA GLY A 43 3.65 -7.10 -5.26
C GLY A 43 2.37 -6.43 -5.77
N ARG A 44 1.92 -5.31 -5.19
CA ARG A 44 0.59 -4.72 -5.44
C ARG A 44 -0.51 -5.77 -5.38
N LEU A 45 -0.50 -6.60 -4.33
CA LEU A 45 -1.27 -7.85 -4.30
C LEU A 45 -2.76 -7.65 -4.00
N VAL A 46 -3.12 -6.56 -3.32
CA VAL A 46 -4.47 -6.35 -2.79
C VAL A 46 -5.07 -5.10 -3.42
N HIS A 47 -5.79 -5.28 -4.52
CA HIS A 47 -6.60 -4.22 -5.13
C HIS A 47 -7.98 -4.20 -4.49
N GLU A 48 -8.30 -3.09 -3.83
CA GLU A 48 -9.53 -2.89 -3.06
C GLU A 48 -10.49 -1.97 -3.83
N SER A 49 -11.75 -2.38 -3.88
CA SER A 49 -12.83 -1.67 -4.60
C SER A 49 -14.21 -1.89 -3.96
N GLN A 50 -14.30 -2.68 -2.88
CA GLN A 50 -15.58 -3.16 -2.34
C GLN A 50 -15.83 -2.70 -0.92
N ASN A 51 -14.80 -2.64 -0.07
CA ASN A 51 -14.97 -2.24 1.32
C ASN A 51 -15.35 -0.76 1.42
N SER A 52 -16.55 -0.46 1.93
CA SER A 52 -17.05 0.92 2.03
C SER A 52 -16.17 1.81 2.89
N ASP A 53 -15.57 1.27 3.95
CA ASP A 53 -14.80 2.05 4.92
C ASP A 53 -13.46 2.50 4.31
N VAL A 54 -12.98 1.77 3.30
CA VAL A 54 -11.74 2.07 2.56
C VAL A 54 -12.02 2.84 1.27
N CYS A 55 -13.05 2.42 0.53
CA CYS A 55 -13.30 2.85 -0.84
C CYS A 55 -14.31 4.00 -0.98
N LYS A 56 -14.91 4.49 0.11
CA LYS A 56 -15.92 5.54 0.03
C LYS A 56 -15.64 6.68 0.99
N ILE A 57 -15.76 7.89 0.46
CA ILE A 57 -15.64 9.12 1.23
C ILE A 57 -16.85 10.00 0.92
N ALA A 58 -17.53 10.46 1.96
CA ALA A 58 -18.56 11.49 1.83
C ALA A 58 -17.91 12.83 1.47
N VAL A 59 -18.26 13.38 0.32
CA VAL A 59 -17.81 14.67 -0.18
C VAL A 59 -18.78 15.74 0.28
N THR A 60 -18.24 16.85 0.76
CA THR A 60 -19.02 18.01 1.22
C THR A 60 -18.66 19.24 0.39
N SER A 61 -19.67 19.99 -0.03
CA SER A 61 -19.52 21.26 -0.72
C SER A 61 -18.65 22.23 0.10
N GLY A 62 -17.72 22.89 -0.57
CA GLY A 62 -16.78 23.81 0.07
C GLY A 62 -15.65 23.13 0.86
N ASN A 63 -15.56 21.79 0.85
CA ASN A 63 -14.40 21.06 1.37
C ASN A 63 -13.61 20.39 0.25
N SER A 64 -12.32 20.72 0.14
CA SER A 64 -11.42 20.13 -0.85
C SER A 64 -10.56 18.99 -0.31
N HIS A 65 -10.41 18.81 1.00
CA HIS A 65 -9.47 17.85 1.58
C HIS A 65 -10.20 16.70 2.29
N TYR A 66 -9.75 15.49 2.02
CA TYR A 66 -10.35 14.26 2.51
C TYR A 66 -9.28 13.30 3.02
N VAL A 67 -9.45 12.77 4.23
CA VAL A 67 -8.51 11.78 4.78
C VAL A 67 -8.72 10.44 4.09
N LEU A 68 -7.63 9.79 3.69
CA LEU A 68 -7.66 8.44 3.13
C LEU A 68 -7.57 7.41 4.25
N HIS A 69 -8.05 6.20 3.96
CA HIS A 69 -7.87 5.08 4.88
C HIS A 69 -6.38 4.74 5.01
N GLU A 70 -5.89 4.50 6.23
CA GLU A 70 -4.47 4.30 6.53
C GLU A 70 -3.82 3.14 5.76
N ALA A 71 -4.60 2.09 5.48
CA ALA A 71 -4.14 0.96 4.68
C ALA A 71 -4.00 1.26 3.18
N LEU A 72 -4.67 2.29 2.65
CA LEU A 72 -4.70 2.58 1.20
C LEU A 72 -3.50 3.44 0.80
N TYR A 73 -2.53 2.86 0.11
CA TYR A 73 -1.27 3.54 -0.20
C TYR A 73 -1.15 4.00 -1.66
N GLU A 74 -1.89 3.40 -2.60
CA GLU A 74 -1.83 3.74 -4.04
C GLU A 74 -3.27 3.76 -4.60
N ILE A 75 -3.70 4.90 -5.15
CA ILE A 75 -5.01 5.01 -5.82
C ILE A 75 -4.83 4.75 -7.31
N THR A 76 -5.74 3.96 -7.87
CA THR A 76 -5.75 3.61 -9.30
C THR A 76 -6.94 4.21 -10.04
N ASN A 77 -8.05 4.46 -9.35
CA ASN A 77 -9.25 5.01 -9.94
C ASN A 77 -10.03 5.83 -8.91
N LEU A 78 -10.61 6.92 -9.39
CA LEU A 78 -11.49 7.79 -8.62
C LEU A 78 -12.79 7.98 -9.40
N ARG A 79 -13.90 7.99 -8.67
CA ARG A 79 -15.21 8.31 -9.22
C ARG A 79 -15.98 9.16 -8.23
N PHE A 80 -16.38 10.35 -8.66
CA PHE A 80 -17.25 11.24 -7.91
C PHE A 80 -18.69 11.12 -8.40
N ASP A 81 -19.58 10.72 -7.50
CA ASP A 81 -21.03 10.66 -7.70
C ASP A 81 -21.69 11.82 -6.92
N PRO A 82 -22.14 12.90 -7.59
CA PRO A 82 -22.81 14.01 -6.92
C PRO A 82 -24.23 13.60 -6.44
N ASP A 83 -24.73 14.25 -5.39
CA ASP A 83 -26.08 13.98 -4.86
C ASP A 83 -27.21 14.49 -5.78
N SER A 84 -26.95 15.51 -6.61
CA SER A 84 -27.88 15.93 -7.65
C SER A 84 -27.99 14.92 -8.79
N SER A 85 -28.93 15.17 -9.71
CA SER A 85 -29.05 14.46 -10.99
C SER A 85 -27.91 14.72 -11.98
N ARG A 86 -26.79 15.33 -11.55
CA ARG A 86 -25.61 15.55 -12.37
C ARG A 86 -24.92 14.21 -12.65
N THR A 87 -24.30 14.09 -13.83
CA THR A 87 -23.56 12.87 -14.19
C THR A 87 -22.32 12.71 -13.31
N CYS A 88 -21.99 11.46 -12.99
CA CYS A 88 -20.75 11.11 -12.32
C CYS A 88 -19.52 11.55 -13.12
N ARG A 89 -18.40 11.75 -12.43
CA ARG A 89 -17.10 12.06 -13.04
C ARG A 89 -16.01 11.16 -12.48
N HIS A 90 -14.91 11.08 -13.21
CA HIS A 90 -13.70 10.38 -12.81
C HIS A 90 -12.57 11.40 -12.66
N PRO A 91 -12.31 11.93 -11.45
CA PRO A 91 -11.19 12.83 -11.23
C PRO A 91 -9.87 12.16 -11.59
N GLU A 92 -9.04 12.82 -12.40
CA GLU A 92 -7.72 12.33 -12.77
C GLU A 92 -6.71 12.61 -11.63
N LEU A 93 -5.90 11.62 -11.26
CA LEU A 93 -4.84 11.82 -10.28
C LEU A 93 -3.70 12.59 -10.91
N VAL A 94 -3.39 13.76 -10.37
CA VAL A 94 -2.35 14.63 -10.92
C VAL A 94 -1.42 15.19 -9.86
N SER A 95 -0.26 15.68 -10.29
CA SER A 95 0.69 16.36 -9.40
C SER A 95 0.32 17.83 -9.16
N GLU A 96 0.78 18.39 -8.04
CA GLU A 96 0.60 19.82 -7.77
C GLU A 96 1.26 20.70 -8.84
N GLU A 97 2.44 20.30 -9.33
CA GLU A 97 3.17 21.05 -10.36
C GLU A 97 2.46 21.02 -11.72
N TYR A 98 1.74 19.93 -12.03
CA TYR A 98 0.88 19.88 -13.21
C TYR A 98 -0.23 20.93 -13.09
N LEU A 99 -0.90 20.98 -11.94
CA LEU A 99 -1.95 21.97 -11.69
C LEU A 99 -1.42 23.41 -11.67
N ASP A 100 -0.25 23.65 -11.08
CA ASP A 100 0.40 24.97 -11.09
C ASP A 100 0.69 25.43 -12.53
N ARG A 101 1.13 24.52 -13.40
CA ARG A 101 1.36 24.81 -14.84
C ARG A 101 0.07 25.09 -15.61
N CYS A 102 -0.98 24.30 -15.36
CA CYS A 102 -2.24 24.41 -16.09
C CYS A 102 -3.10 25.60 -15.64
N TYR A 103 -3.02 25.99 -14.36
CA TYR A 103 -3.94 26.95 -13.74
C TYR A 103 -3.26 28.17 -13.12
N TYR A 104 -1.94 28.32 -13.29
CA TYR A 104 -1.17 29.45 -12.74
C TYR A 104 -1.42 29.66 -11.24
N GLU A 105 -1.27 28.59 -10.44
CA GLU A 105 -1.40 28.53 -8.97
C GLU A 105 -2.82 28.77 -8.39
N ASN A 106 -3.76 29.31 -9.16
CA ASN A 106 -5.12 29.63 -8.69
C ASN A 106 -6.00 28.38 -8.45
N TRP A 107 -5.54 27.18 -8.83
CA TRP A 107 -6.32 25.95 -8.72
C TRP A 107 -6.74 25.62 -7.28
N ARG A 108 -6.00 26.13 -6.28
CA ARG A 108 -6.30 25.93 -4.86
C ARG A 108 -7.59 26.64 -4.41
N GLU A 109 -8.01 27.67 -5.13
CA GLU A 109 -9.21 28.48 -4.82
C GLU A 109 -10.39 28.16 -5.77
N LEU A 110 -10.16 27.38 -6.82
CA LEU A 110 -11.21 27.01 -7.76
C LEU A 110 -12.31 26.23 -7.06
N THR A 111 -13.55 26.63 -7.30
CA THR A 111 -14.76 25.92 -6.85
C THR A 111 -15.53 25.43 -8.07
N GLY A 112 -16.06 24.21 -8.00
CA GLY A 112 -16.80 23.61 -9.09
C GLY A 112 -16.89 22.09 -8.96
N ARG A 113 -17.03 21.40 -10.09
CA ARG A 113 -17.04 19.94 -10.11
C ARG A 113 -15.61 19.42 -10.09
N PRO A 114 -15.24 18.48 -9.20
CA PRO A 114 -13.93 17.86 -9.20
C PRO A 114 -13.60 17.25 -10.56
N MET A 115 -12.43 17.60 -11.10
CA MET A 115 -11.87 17.09 -12.35
C MET A 115 -10.54 16.39 -12.12
N TYR A 116 -9.83 16.80 -11.08
CA TYR A 116 -8.54 16.28 -10.68
C TYR A 116 -8.55 15.95 -9.21
N ALA A 117 -7.61 15.11 -8.81
CA ALA A 117 -7.30 14.87 -7.42
C ALA A 117 -5.78 14.83 -7.20
N VAL A 118 -5.33 15.38 -6.09
CA VAL A 118 -3.94 15.32 -5.65
C VAL A 118 -3.89 14.44 -4.42
N GLN A 119 -3.16 13.32 -4.51
CA GLN A 119 -2.97 12.42 -3.38
C GLN A 119 -1.71 12.82 -2.60
N SER A 120 -1.87 13.20 -1.33
CA SER A 120 -0.77 13.33 -0.38
C SER A 120 -0.51 11.98 0.31
N ASP A 121 0.29 11.96 1.37
CA ASP A 121 0.60 10.73 2.11
C ASP A 121 -0.66 10.11 2.74
N THR A 122 -1.45 10.93 3.44
CA THR A 122 -2.61 10.48 4.23
C THR A 122 -3.96 11.05 3.77
N ALA A 123 -3.95 11.89 2.73
CA ALA A 123 -5.14 12.60 2.29
C ALA A 123 -5.22 12.72 0.77
N LEU A 124 -6.41 13.10 0.31
CA LEU A 124 -6.73 13.41 -1.07
C LEU A 124 -7.31 14.82 -1.13
N ARG A 125 -6.80 15.62 -2.06
CA ARG A 125 -7.37 16.93 -2.39
C ARG A 125 -8.12 16.86 -3.70
N LEU A 126 -9.40 17.20 -3.70
CA LEU A 126 -10.21 17.34 -4.91
C LEU A 126 -10.04 18.74 -5.51
N VAL A 127 -9.90 18.80 -6.83
CA VAL A 127 -9.68 20.04 -7.58
C VAL A 127 -10.55 20.05 -8.84
N PRO A 128 -11.34 21.10 -9.11
CA PRO A 128 -11.74 22.17 -8.20
C PRO A 128 -12.38 21.66 -6.89
N MET A 129 -12.40 22.53 -5.88
CA MET A 129 -13.15 22.29 -4.64
C MET A 129 -14.62 22.01 -4.98
N PRO A 130 -15.20 20.89 -4.49
CA PRO A 130 -16.59 20.52 -4.72
C PRO A 130 -17.57 21.67 -4.47
N ASP A 131 -18.42 21.96 -5.45
CA ASP A 131 -19.54 22.90 -5.35
C ASP A 131 -20.82 22.25 -4.79
N GLU A 132 -20.81 20.94 -4.58
CA GLU A 132 -21.94 20.14 -4.10
C GLU A 132 -21.45 18.94 -3.31
N ASP A 133 -22.33 18.42 -2.45
CA ASP A 133 -22.17 17.16 -1.74
C ASP A 133 -22.26 15.95 -2.70
N GLY A 134 -21.71 14.83 -2.25
CA GLY A 134 -21.76 13.57 -2.98
C GLY A 134 -20.94 12.45 -2.33
N GLU A 135 -20.71 11.37 -3.07
CA GLU A 135 -19.87 10.25 -2.67
C GLU A 135 -18.67 10.12 -3.62
N LEU A 136 -17.46 10.13 -3.07
CA LEU A 136 -16.25 9.77 -3.79
C LEU A 136 -15.97 8.28 -3.58
N LYS A 137 -15.91 7.54 -4.67
CA LYS A 137 -15.50 6.14 -4.73
C LYS A 137 -14.05 6.04 -5.17
N ILE A 138 -13.29 5.21 -4.46
CA ILE A 138 -11.85 5.07 -4.60
C ILE A 138 -11.55 3.58 -4.82
N GLU A 139 -10.72 3.29 -5.81
CA GLU A 139 -10.17 1.95 -6.03
C GLU A 139 -8.65 2.04 -6.04
N GLY A 140 -7.97 1.10 -5.40
CA GLY A 140 -6.52 1.19 -5.26
C GLY A 140 -5.91 0.01 -4.52
N TYR A 141 -4.59 0.05 -4.35
CA TYR A 141 -3.86 -0.96 -3.62
C TYR A 141 -3.73 -0.61 -2.14
N ARG A 142 -3.88 -1.62 -1.29
CA ARG A 142 -3.81 -1.47 0.17
C ARG A 142 -2.94 -2.51 0.86
N THR A 143 -2.53 -2.20 2.08
CA THR A 143 -1.99 -3.15 3.05
C THR A 143 -3.14 -3.93 3.74
N PRO A 144 -2.83 -4.99 4.52
CA PRO A 144 -3.84 -5.70 5.30
C PRO A 144 -4.57 -4.80 6.29
N LEU A 145 -5.87 -5.02 6.49
CA LEU A 145 -6.68 -4.22 7.43
C LEU A 145 -6.50 -4.64 8.89
N LEU A 146 -6.18 -5.91 9.11
CA LEU A 146 -6.01 -6.49 10.44
C LEU A 146 -4.76 -7.36 10.46
N PRO A 147 -3.94 -7.28 11.52
CA PRO A 147 -2.82 -8.18 11.71
C PRO A 147 -3.31 -9.59 12.05
N MET A 148 -2.48 -10.60 11.80
CA MET A 148 -2.66 -11.95 12.35
C MET A 148 -2.28 -11.94 13.83
N VAL A 149 -3.20 -12.38 14.69
CA VAL A 149 -3.02 -12.41 16.16
C VAL A 149 -3.18 -13.84 16.68
N ASP A 150 -4.26 -14.52 16.29
CA ASP A 150 -4.58 -15.86 16.72
C ASP A 150 -3.89 -16.91 15.85
N ASP A 151 -3.54 -18.07 16.43
CA ASP A 151 -2.89 -19.17 15.73
C ASP A 151 -3.68 -19.71 14.52
N THR A 152 -5.00 -19.48 14.52
CA THR A 152 -5.94 -19.85 13.46
C THR A 152 -6.05 -18.81 12.35
N ASP A 153 -5.52 -17.59 12.57
CA ASP A 153 -5.56 -16.52 11.59
C ASP A 153 -4.77 -16.91 10.35
N ALA A 154 -5.15 -16.31 9.23
CA ALA A 154 -4.43 -16.45 7.97
C ALA A 154 -4.25 -15.06 7.37
N PRO A 155 -3.26 -14.85 6.49
CA PRO A 155 -3.20 -13.67 5.65
C PRO A 155 -4.37 -13.72 4.64
N VAL A 156 -5.56 -13.30 5.09
CA VAL A 156 -6.82 -13.43 4.35
C VAL A 156 -6.82 -12.61 3.05
N ASP A 157 -6.02 -11.54 3.03
CA ASP A 157 -5.88 -10.65 1.89
C ASP A 157 -4.96 -11.22 0.79
N LEU A 158 -4.24 -12.33 1.03
CA LEU A 158 -3.32 -12.91 0.07
C LEU A 158 -3.79 -14.27 -0.45
N HIS A 159 -3.46 -14.56 -1.70
CA HIS A 159 -3.63 -15.89 -2.25
C HIS A 159 -2.68 -16.90 -1.56
N LYS A 160 -3.19 -18.12 -1.29
CA LYS A 160 -2.47 -19.19 -0.57
C LYS A 160 -1.08 -19.52 -1.11
N ALA A 161 -0.85 -19.30 -2.41
CA ALA A 161 0.43 -19.52 -3.07
C ALA A 161 1.56 -18.62 -2.52
N HIS A 162 1.23 -17.42 -2.03
CA HIS A 162 2.22 -16.46 -1.51
C HIS A 162 2.67 -16.78 -0.08
N HIS A 163 1.86 -17.52 0.69
CA HIS A 163 2.07 -17.71 2.12
C HIS A 163 3.44 -18.33 2.48
N PRO A 164 3.95 -19.35 1.73
CA PRO A 164 5.27 -19.90 2.02
C PRO A 164 6.42 -18.89 1.87
N HIS A 165 6.27 -17.92 0.99
CA HIS A 165 7.31 -16.92 0.69
C HIS A 165 7.41 -15.84 1.78
N LEU A 166 6.34 -15.61 2.55
CA LEU A 166 6.34 -14.68 3.68
C LEU A 166 7.36 -15.08 4.76
N ILE A 167 7.66 -16.38 4.87
CA ILE A 167 8.61 -16.92 5.85
C ILE A 167 10.03 -16.40 5.57
N GLU A 168 10.39 -16.16 4.30
CA GLU A 168 11.73 -15.69 3.95
C GLU A 168 12.00 -14.28 4.52
N TRP A 169 10.98 -13.42 4.62
CA TRP A 169 11.10 -12.14 5.31
C TRP A 169 11.29 -12.31 6.82
N ALA A 170 10.50 -13.18 7.45
CA ALA A 170 10.66 -13.47 8.88
C ALA A 170 12.04 -14.05 9.20
N LEU A 171 12.57 -14.93 8.35
CA LEU A 171 13.93 -15.46 8.46
C LEU A 171 14.99 -14.37 8.32
N HIS A 172 14.83 -13.46 7.34
CA HIS A 172 15.70 -12.30 7.19
C HIS A 172 15.76 -11.47 8.49
N LYS A 173 14.60 -11.14 9.07
CA LYS A 173 14.53 -10.38 10.33
C LYS A 173 15.19 -11.13 11.49
N ALA A 174 14.89 -12.42 11.66
CA ALA A 174 15.44 -13.25 12.72
C ALA A 174 16.98 -13.31 12.68
N PHE A 175 17.57 -13.57 11.50
CA PHE A 175 19.02 -13.65 11.35
C PHE A 175 19.73 -12.30 11.40
N SER A 176 18.99 -11.18 11.39
CA SER A 176 19.53 -9.82 11.44
C SER A 176 19.61 -9.24 12.85
N VAL A 177 19.09 -9.94 13.88
CA VAL A 177 19.10 -9.44 15.26
C VAL A 177 20.52 -9.55 15.87
N PRO A 178 21.24 -8.43 16.11
CA PRO A 178 22.69 -8.47 16.38
C PRO A 178 23.10 -9.13 17.72
N ASP A 179 22.28 -9.00 18.76
CA ASP A 179 22.61 -9.46 20.12
C ASP A 179 22.21 -10.93 20.38
N THR A 180 21.95 -11.69 19.32
CA THR A 180 21.55 -13.09 19.42
C THR A 180 22.66 -14.02 18.93
N GLU A 181 22.84 -15.17 19.58
CA GLU A 181 23.64 -16.28 19.02
C GLU A 181 23.08 -16.80 17.68
N PHE A 182 21.89 -16.31 17.31
CA PHE A 182 21.16 -16.60 16.09
C PHE A 182 21.53 -15.65 14.92
N PHE A 183 22.37 -14.64 15.14
CA PHE A 183 22.80 -13.69 14.11
C PHE A 183 23.61 -14.37 12.99
N ASP A 184 23.11 -14.30 11.75
CA ASP A 184 23.78 -14.84 10.56
C ASP A 184 23.51 -13.92 9.35
N PRO A 185 24.40 -12.94 9.07
CA PRO A 185 24.16 -11.96 8.02
C PRO A 185 24.10 -12.58 6.61
N ASN A 186 24.79 -13.71 6.38
CA ASN A 186 24.74 -14.38 5.08
C ASN A 186 23.37 -15.02 4.84
N ARG A 187 22.83 -15.72 5.85
CA ARG A 187 21.48 -16.31 5.75
C ARG A 187 20.41 -15.22 5.70
N ALA A 188 20.58 -14.12 6.43
CA ALA A 188 19.68 -12.97 6.37
C ALA A 188 19.57 -12.40 4.95
N GLN A 189 20.71 -12.19 4.28
CA GLN A 189 20.75 -11.65 2.92
C GLN A 189 20.17 -12.62 1.89
N ILE A 190 20.42 -13.94 2.03
CA ILE A 190 19.83 -14.95 1.14
C ILE A 190 18.30 -14.98 1.27
N ALA A 191 17.79 -14.91 2.50
CA ALA A 191 16.35 -14.93 2.75
C ALA A 191 15.67 -13.66 2.20
N GLU A 192 16.28 -12.49 2.40
CA GLU A 192 15.82 -11.24 1.79
C GLU A 192 15.81 -11.32 0.26
N GLY A 193 16.91 -11.82 -0.34
CA GLY A 193 17.02 -11.98 -1.79
C GLY A 193 15.90 -12.84 -2.37
N LYS A 194 15.58 -13.98 -1.76
CA LYS A 194 14.45 -14.82 -2.21
C LYS A 194 13.09 -14.12 -2.08
N PHE A 195 12.91 -13.30 -1.05
CA PHE A 195 11.68 -12.54 -0.86
C PHE A 195 11.53 -11.48 -1.95
N ILE A 196 12.61 -10.75 -2.24
CA ILE A 196 12.70 -9.77 -3.32
C ILE A 196 12.51 -10.44 -4.69
N ASP A 197 13.14 -11.58 -4.95
CA ASP A 197 13.01 -12.34 -6.21
C ASP A 197 11.56 -12.72 -6.51
N TYR A 198 10.73 -12.92 -5.47
CA TYR A 198 9.35 -13.34 -5.60
C TYR A 198 8.35 -12.17 -5.62
N PHE A 199 8.45 -11.25 -4.66
CA PHE A 199 7.50 -10.12 -4.51
C PHE A 199 7.95 -8.85 -5.24
N GLY A 200 9.21 -8.77 -5.65
CA GLY A 200 9.82 -7.60 -6.25
C GLY A 200 10.62 -6.76 -5.24
N GLU A 201 11.33 -5.77 -5.79
CA GLU A 201 12.05 -4.77 -5.02
C GLU A 201 11.09 -3.88 -4.25
N ARG A 202 11.53 -3.41 -3.07
CA ARG A 202 10.76 -2.40 -2.34
C ARG A 202 10.77 -1.11 -3.13
N PRO A 203 9.59 -0.62 -3.55
CA PRO A 203 9.54 0.69 -4.17
C PRO A 203 9.98 1.76 -3.16
N ASP A 204 10.69 2.79 -3.63
CA ASP A 204 11.08 3.92 -2.78
C ASP A 204 9.81 4.60 -2.21
N SER A 205 9.94 5.29 -1.09
CA SER A 205 8.95 6.23 -0.54
C SER A 205 8.39 7.18 -1.61
N ASP A 206 9.19 7.49 -2.63
CA ASP A 206 8.82 8.29 -3.80
C ASP A 206 8.15 7.46 -4.92
N LEU A 207 7.53 6.34 -4.56
CA LEU A 207 6.69 5.43 -5.36
C LEU A 207 5.90 6.13 -6.47
N ARG A 208 5.38 7.32 -6.14
CA ARG A 208 4.53 8.12 -7.02
C ARG A 208 5.29 9.00 -7.99
N ARG A 209 6.50 9.51 -7.71
CA ARG A 209 7.24 10.31 -8.71
C ARG A 209 7.72 9.46 -9.88
N ILE A 210 7.94 8.17 -9.65
CA ILE A 210 8.38 7.20 -10.68
C ILE A 210 7.18 6.66 -11.48
N THR A 211 5.95 6.71 -10.97
CA THR A 211 4.73 6.21 -11.64
C THR A 211 3.78 7.32 -12.09
N ARG A 212 4.24 8.59 -12.16
CA ARG A 212 3.44 9.72 -12.64
C ARG A 212 2.91 9.44 -14.04
N GLU A 213 1.58 9.41 -14.19
CA GLU A 213 0.93 9.32 -15.51
C GLU A 213 1.03 10.65 -16.29
N ASP A 214 1.11 11.78 -15.58
CA ASP A 214 1.16 13.13 -16.18
C ASP A 214 2.49 13.51 -16.83
N VAL A 215 3.52 12.68 -16.66
CA VAL A 215 4.85 12.94 -17.22
C VAL A 215 5.21 11.80 -18.16
N PRO A 216 5.52 12.08 -19.44
CA PRO A 216 6.07 11.08 -20.34
C PRO A 216 7.32 10.46 -19.70
N GLN A 217 7.24 9.17 -19.38
CA GLN A 217 8.35 8.44 -18.76
C GLN A 217 9.37 7.93 -19.78
N HIS A 218 9.18 8.29 -21.05
CA HIS A 218 10.11 7.98 -22.13
C HIS A 218 10.74 9.28 -22.64
N VAL A 219 11.98 9.19 -23.11
CA VAL A 219 12.65 10.31 -23.78
C VAL A 219 11.95 10.53 -25.11
N GLU A 220 11.17 11.60 -25.23
CA GLU A 220 10.70 12.07 -26.54
C GLU A 220 11.88 12.73 -27.27
N PRO A 221 12.36 12.16 -28.39
CA PRO A 221 13.41 12.79 -29.17
C PRO A 221 12.87 14.08 -29.78
N PHE A 222 13.37 15.23 -29.32
CA PHE A 222 13.13 16.52 -29.96
C PHE A 222 13.89 16.56 -31.29
N PHE A 223 13.16 16.44 -32.41
CA PHE A 223 13.69 16.75 -33.73
C PHE A 223 13.38 18.22 -34.07
N PRO A 224 14.40 19.09 -34.22
CA PRO A 224 14.23 20.51 -34.54
C PRO A 224 13.72 20.79 -35.96
#